data_AF-A0A1F3SDS2-F1
#
_entry.id   AF-A0A1F3SDS2-F1
#
_cell.length_a   1.000
_cell.length_b   1.000
_cell.length_c   1.000
_cell.angle_alpha   90.00
_cell.angle_beta   90.00
_cell.angle_gamma   90.00
#
_symmetry.space_group_name_H-M   'P 1'
#
loop_
_entity.id
_entity.type
_entity.pdbx_description
1 polymer ?
#
loop_
_entity_poly.entity_id
_entity_poly.type
_entity_poly.pdbx_seq_one_letter_code
_entity_poly.pdbx_strand_id
1 'polypeptide(L)'
;MAIKITDECINCGACEPECPNNAIYEGGAEWRYSDGTTLSGMITTLDGNDLMADEAHEPVDMDVYYIVHDKCTECVGFHDEPQCAAVCPV
;
A
#
# COMPACT_ATOMS: atom_id res chain seq x y z
N MET A 1 -10.81 -3.55 7.34
CA MET A 1 -9.82 -4.63 7.29
C MET A 1 -9.31 -4.69 5.86
N ALA A 2 -8.11 -4.16 5.61
CA ALA A 2 -7.56 -4.12 4.26
C ALA A 2 -7.33 -5.54 3.73
N ILE A 3 -7.52 -5.73 2.42
CA ILE A 3 -7.17 -6.98 1.76
C ILE A 3 -5.65 -7.17 1.84
N LYS A 4 -5.19 -8.43 1.98
CA LYS A 4 -3.77 -8.80 2.03
C LYS A 4 -3.42 -9.64 0.80
N ILE A 5 -2.26 -9.38 0.20
CA ILE A 5 -1.70 -10.24 -0.86
C ILE A 5 -1.22 -11.56 -0.24
N THR A 6 -1.54 -12.68 -0.88
CA THR A 6 -1.19 -14.03 -0.42
C THR A 6 0.06 -14.55 -1.13
N ASP A 7 0.59 -15.67 -0.66
CA ASP A 7 1.72 -16.39 -1.28
C ASP A 7 1.41 -16.93 -2.69
N GLU A 8 0.17 -16.82 -3.17
CA GLU A 8 -0.22 -17.14 -4.55
C GLU A 8 0.18 -16.04 -5.54
N CYS A 9 0.70 -14.90 -5.05
CA CYS A 9 1.16 -13.80 -5.87
C CYS A 9 2.23 -14.26 -6.87
N ILE A 10 1.99 -13.95 -8.14
CA ILE A 10 2.92 -14.26 -9.25
C ILE A 10 3.79 -13.06 -9.66
N ASN A 11 3.84 -12.00 -8.84
CA ASN A 11 4.61 -10.78 -9.10
C ASN A 11 4.34 -10.15 -10.49
N CYS A 12 3.08 -10.16 -10.94
CA CYS A 12 2.69 -9.59 -12.24
C CYS A 12 2.62 -8.04 -12.27
N GLY A 13 2.59 -7.39 -11.09
CA GLY A 13 2.57 -5.93 -10.96
C GLY A 13 1.27 -5.23 -11.35
N ALA A 14 0.20 -5.96 -11.68
CA ALA A 14 -1.06 -5.36 -12.14
C ALA A 14 -1.78 -4.54 -11.05
N CYS A 15 -1.61 -4.89 -9.78
CA CYS A 15 -2.34 -4.24 -8.68
C CYS A 15 -1.75 -2.89 -8.24
N GLU A 16 -0.42 -2.70 -8.38
CA GLU A 16 0.28 -1.49 -7.95
C GLU A 16 -0.28 -0.19 -8.57
N PRO A 17 -0.41 -0.06 -9.90
CA PRO A 17 -0.87 1.18 -10.53
C PRO A 17 -2.36 1.48 -10.27
N GLU A 18 -3.13 0.47 -9.87
CA GLU A 18 -4.57 0.62 -9.60
C GLU A 18 -4.86 1.11 -8.17
N CYS A 19 -3.85 1.16 -7.30
CA CYS A 19 -4.03 1.61 -5.93
C CYS A 19 -4.10 3.15 -5.85
N PRO A 20 -5.25 3.75 -5.48
CA PRO A 20 -5.42 5.21 -5.50
C PRO A 20 -4.56 5.96 -4.46
N ASN A 21 -4.07 5.27 -3.43
CA ASN A 21 -3.25 5.83 -2.36
C ASN A 21 -1.82 5.25 -2.33
N ASN A 22 -1.40 4.57 -3.40
CA ASN A 22 -0.06 3.99 -3.53
C ASN A 22 0.35 3.18 -2.28
N ALA A 23 -0.55 2.28 -1.85
CA ALA A 23 -0.37 1.44 -0.68
C ALA A 23 0.25 0.08 -1.01
N ILE A 24 0.53 -0.19 -2.29
CA ILE A 24 1.03 -1.47 -2.79
C ILE A 24 2.46 -1.29 -3.30
N TYR A 25 3.33 -2.21 -2.93
CA TYR A 25 4.76 -2.16 -3.23
C TYR A 25 5.27 -3.55 -3.63
N GLU A 26 6.32 -3.59 -4.43
CA GLU A 26 7.04 -4.83 -4.75
C GLU A 26 7.74 -5.42 -3.52
N GLY A 27 7.95 -6.74 -3.52
CA GLY A 27 8.64 -7.44 -2.44
C GLY A 27 10.04 -6.85 -2.20
N GLY A 28 10.33 -6.52 -0.95
CA GLY A 28 11.62 -5.96 -0.54
C GLY A 28 11.81 -4.46 -0.79
N ALA A 29 10.85 -3.77 -1.41
CA ALA A 29 10.92 -2.31 -1.56
C ALA A 29 10.64 -1.61 -0.22
N GLU A 30 11.38 -0.54 0.07
CA GLU A 30 11.03 0.36 1.18
C GLU A 30 9.86 1.25 0.78
N TRP A 31 9.03 1.63 1.75
CA TRP A 31 7.85 2.46 1.50
C TRP A 31 7.82 3.69 2.40
N ARG A 32 7.13 4.74 1.94
CA ARG A 32 6.93 6.00 2.69
C ARG A 32 5.47 6.43 2.65
N TYR A 33 5.04 7.19 3.64
CA TYR A 33 3.72 7.80 3.63
C TYR A 33 3.57 8.84 2.53
N SER A 34 4.66 9.54 2.17
CA SER A 34 4.70 10.51 1.09
C SER A 34 4.55 9.89 -0.31
N ASP A 35 4.89 8.62 -0.49
CA ASP A 35 4.89 7.98 -1.82
C ASP A 35 3.47 7.94 -2.39
N GLY A 36 3.28 8.61 -3.52
CA GLY A 36 1.99 8.66 -4.22
C GLY A 36 0.87 9.37 -3.46
N THR A 37 1.18 10.10 -2.38
CA THR A 37 0.20 10.88 -1.61
C THR A 37 0.60 12.36 -1.52
N THR A 38 -0.27 13.18 -0.94
CA THR A 38 0.04 14.59 -0.63
C THR A 38 0.59 14.79 0.78
N LEU A 39 0.95 13.71 1.49
CA LEU A 39 1.48 13.78 2.85
C LEU A 39 2.93 14.26 2.81
N SER A 40 3.25 15.23 3.68
CA SER A 40 4.59 15.83 3.74
C SER A 40 4.87 16.36 5.14
N GLY A 41 6.13 16.25 5.59
CA GLY A 41 6.54 16.70 6.93
C GLY A 41 6.00 15.77 8.02
N MET A 42 5.73 16.33 9.20
CA MET A 42 5.25 15.54 10.34
C MET A 42 3.78 15.16 10.15
N ILE A 43 3.49 13.86 10.20
CA ILE A 43 2.15 13.29 10.16
C ILE A 43 1.85 12.51 11.44
N THR A 44 0.57 12.46 11.81
CA THR A 44 0.08 11.61 12.90
C THR A 44 -0.59 10.40 12.28
N THR A 45 -0.10 9.19 12.59
CA THR A 45 -0.67 7.93 12.10
C THR A 45 -2.01 7.62 12.76
N LEU A 46 -2.71 6.61 12.23
CA LEU A 46 -3.96 6.11 12.82
C LEU A 46 -3.77 5.55 14.24
N ASP A 47 -2.57 5.05 14.55
CA ASP A 47 -2.19 4.59 15.90
C ASP A 47 -1.83 5.75 16.85
N GLY A 48 -1.86 7.00 16.38
CA GLY A 48 -1.56 8.18 17.19
C GLY A 48 -0.07 8.46 17.36
N ASN A 49 0.79 7.86 16.53
CA ASN A 49 2.23 8.14 16.54
C ASN A 49 2.56 9.27 15.56
N ASP A 50 3.48 10.16 15.96
CA ASP A 50 3.98 11.21 15.08
C ASP A 50 5.27 10.76 14.38
N LEU A 51 5.29 10.82 13.05
CA LEU A 51 6.44 10.44 12.24
C LEU A 51 6.56 11.34 11.00
N MET A 52 7.71 11.29 10.34
CA MET A 52 7.95 12.05 9.12
C MET A 52 7.38 11.31 7.91
N ALA A 53 6.59 11.99 7.07
CA ALA A 53 5.96 11.37 5.91
C ALA A 53 6.98 10.76 4.92
N ASP A 54 8.17 11.36 4.87
CA ASP A 54 9.32 10.97 4.05
C ASP A 54 10.23 9.90 4.70
N GLU A 55 9.92 9.47 5.93
CA GLU A 55 10.64 8.37 6.61
C GLU A 55 10.45 7.05 5.86
N ALA A 56 11.56 6.36 5.60
CA ALA A 56 11.57 5.06 4.95
C ALA A 56 11.21 3.96 5.96
N HIS A 57 10.21 3.16 5.62
CA HIS A 57 9.78 2.00 6.38
C HIS A 57 10.26 0.71 5.73
N GLU A 58 10.58 -0.27 6.56
CA GLU A 58 10.96 -1.61 6.12
C GLU A 58 9.80 -2.29 5.33
N PRO A 59 10.14 -3.10 4.32
CA PRO A 59 9.17 -3.89 3.56
C PRO A 59 8.36 -4.81 4.49
N VAL A 60 7.06 -4.92 4.23
CA VAL A 60 6.19 -5.87 4.96
C VAL A 60 6.44 -7.30 4.49
N ASP A 61 6.78 -7.47 3.21
CA ASP A 61 7.13 -8.74 2.59
C ASP A 61 8.36 -8.57 1.69
N MET A 62 9.23 -9.59 1.67
CA MET A 62 10.48 -9.56 0.92
C MET A 62 10.37 -10.24 -0.45
N ASP A 63 9.40 -11.14 -0.62
CA ASP A 63 9.38 -12.10 -1.72
C ASP A 63 8.26 -11.79 -2.74
N VAL A 64 7.14 -11.25 -2.25
CA VAL A 64 5.98 -10.91 -3.08
C VAL A 64 5.53 -9.46 -2.88
N TYR A 65 4.72 -8.96 -3.81
CA TYR A 65 4.04 -7.69 -3.61
C TYR A 65 3.26 -7.68 -2.28
N TYR A 66 3.27 -6.54 -1.59
CA TYR A 66 2.58 -6.39 -0.32
C TYR A 66 1.76 -5.10 -0.26
N ILE A 67 0.78 -5.09 0.65
CA ILE A 67 -0.10 -3.95 0.91
C ILE A 67 0.24 -3.38 2.29
N VAL A 68 0.63 -2.12 2.32
CA VAL A 68 0.78 -1.34 3.56
C VAL A 68 -0.61 -1.02 4.09
N HIS A 69 -0.99 -1.66 5.20
CA HIS A 69 -2.34 -1.56 5.73
C HIS A 69 -2.68 -0.13 6.17
N ASP A 70 -1.71 0.60 6.72
CA ASP A 70 -1.90 1.96 7.21
C ASP A 70 -2.12 3.00 6.09
N LYS A 71 -1.69 2.67 4.86
CA LYS A 71 -1.95 3.49 3.66
C LYS A 71 -3.19 3.03 2.89
N CYS A 72 -3.69 1.83 3.16
CA CYS A 72 -4.79 1.26 2.40
C CYS A 72 -6.13 1.83 2.90
N THR A 73 -6.87 2.48 1.99
CA THR A 73 -8.18 3.06 2.29
C THR A 73 -9.35 2.18 1.83
N GLU A 74 -9.08 0.92 1.44
CA GLU A 74 -10.08 0.01 0.86
C GLU A 74 -10.80 0.61 -0.34
N CYS A 75 -10.11 1.48 -1.10
CA CYS A 75 -10.65 2.27 -2.20
C CYS A 75 -11.82 3.20 -1.83
N VAL A 76 -12.14 3.35 -0.54
CA VAL A 76 -13.23 4.21 -0.06
C VAL A 76 -12.98 5.64 -0.51
N GLY A 77 -13.98 6.22 -1.16
CA GLY A 77 -13.92 7.57 -1.75
C GLY A 77 -13.37 7.63 -3.17
N PHE A 78 -12.93 6.51 -3.75
CA PHE A 78 -12.44 6.41 -5.13
C PHE A 78 -13.24 5.42 -5.96
N HIS A 79 -13.48 4.21 -5.44
CA HIS A 79 -14.21 3.13 -6.10
C HIS A 79 -15.11 2.38 -5.12
N ASP A 80 -16.17 1.74 -5.62
CA ASP A 80 -17.11 0.95 -4.80
C ASP A 80 -16.54 -0.42 -4.38
N GLU A 81 -15.50 -0.90 -5.07
CA GLU A 81 -14.87 -2.21 -4.86
C GLU A 81 -13.33 -2.12 -4.90
N PRO A 82 -12.61 -3.06 -4.27
CA PRO A 82 -11.14 -3.07 -4.28
C PRO A 82 -10.56 -3.33 -5.68
N GLN A 83 -9.92 -2.32 -6.26
CA GLN A 83 -9.39 -2.41 -7.63
C GLN A 83 -8.24 -3.43 -7.74
N CYS A 84 -7.39 -3.53 -6.72
CA CYS A 84 -6.29 -4.51 -6.68
C CYS A 84 -6.78 -5.95 -6.80
N ALA A 85 -7.94 -6.28 -6.21
CA ALA A 85 -8.54 -7.60 -6.32
C ALA A 85 -9.21 -7.82 -7.69
N ALA A 86 -9.81 -6.77 -8.26
CA ALA A 86 -10.47 -6.84 -9.56
C ALA A 86 -9.50 -7.11 -10.72
N VAL A 87 -8.25 -6.66 -10.60
CA VAL A 87 -7.20 -6.86 -11.62
C VAL A 87 -6.24 -8.01 -11.32
N CYS A 88 -6.33 -8.62 -10.13
CA CYS A 88 -5.46 -9.73 -9.74
C CYS A 88 -5.78 -10.96 -10.61
N PRO A 89 -4.80 -11.53 -11.34
CA PRO A 89 -5.05 -12.67 -12.23
C PRO A 89 -5.13 -14.02 -11.49
N VAL A 90 -4.93 -14.03 -10.17
CA VAL A 90 -4.89 -15.21 -9.30
C VAL A 90 -5.84 -15.06 -8.12
#